data_AF-A0A9C9KZ01-F1
#
_entry.id   AF-A0A9C9KZ01-F1
#
_cell.length_a   1.000
_cell.length_b   1.000
_cell.length_c   1.000
_cell.angle_alpha   90.00
_cell.angle_beta   90.00
_cell.angle_gamma   90.00
#
_symmetry.space_group_name_H-M   'P 1'
#
loop_
_entity.id
_entity.type
_entity.pdbx_description
1 polymer ?
#
loop_
_entity_poly.entity_id
_entity_poly.type
_entity_poly.pdbx_seq_one_letter_code
_entity_poly.pdbx_strand_id
1 'polypeptide(L)'
;MKKRLSLITIFPAIVIFSAPHVFANELSPIITKKDIVSALFRNSDVLLKNGAYCDNVGTTKNDQTIGDYMAGFWTYHATKTGKNWIEVTTQKLSSEKSTTGMYLAKITIFRKDGEENWGWGVSFKIDNNKKVRRDSFTCTGGG
;
A
#
# COMPACT_ATOMS: atom_id res chain seq x y z
N MET A 1 85.28 19.68 -20.70
CA MET A 1 85.01 18.23 -20.57
C MET A 1 83.51 18.00 -20.45
N LYS A 2 82.86 17.42 -21.47
CA LYS A 2 81.41 17.20 -21.57
C LYS A 2 81.03 15.87 -20.92
N LYS A 3 80.21 15.87 -19.87
CA LYS A 3 79.51 14.67 -19.36
C LYS A 3 78.13 14.60 -20.02
N ARG A 4 77.84 13.51 -20.74
CA ARG A 4 76.52 13.21 -21.30
C ARG A 4 75.65 12.61 -20.21
N LEU A 5 74.47 13.19 -20.00
CA LEU A 5 73.44 12.73 -19.08
C LEU A 5 72.49 11.82 -19.87
N SER A 6 72.35 10.55 -19.47
CA SER A 6 71.39 9.61 -20.05
C SER A 6 69.98 9.92 -19.56
N LEU A 7 69.05 10.08 -20.51
CA LEU A 7 67.64 10.33 -20.27
C LEU A 7 66.92 8.98 -20.08
N ILE A 8 66.33 8.78 -18.90
CA ILE A 8 65.51 7.60 -18.59
C ILE A 8 64.05 7.93 -18.91
N THR A 9 63.47 7.22 -19.87
CA THR A 9 62.07 7.39 -20.27
C THR A 9 61.16 6.53 -19.38
N ILE A 10 60.29 7.17 -18.61
CA ILE A 10 59.30 6.50 -17.74
C ILE A 10 57.97 6.43 -18.50
N PHE A 11 57.46 5.22 -18.74
CA PHE A 11 56.13 4.99 -19.30
C PHE A 11 55.06 5.07 -18.18
N PRO A 12 54.00 5.88 -18.32
CA PRO A 12 52.94 5.94 -17.31
C PRO A 12 52.00 4.73 -17.45
N ALA A 13 51.75 4.05 -16.32
CA ALA A 13 50.75 3.00 -16.20
C ALA A 13 49.35 3.63 -16.19
N ILE A 14 48.53 3.28 -17.18
CA ILE A 14 47.13 3.69 -17.26
C ILE A 14 46.31 2.77 -16.34
N VAL A 15 45.89 3.30 -15.19
CA VAL A 15 44.94 2.64 -14.28
C VAL A 15 43.54 2.94 -14.78
N ILE A 16 42.87 1.94 -15.36
CA ILE A 16 41.46 2.04 -15.78
C ILE A 16 40.60 1.92 -14.53
N PHE A 17 40.06 3.05 -14.05
CA PHE A 17 39.02 3.06 -13.03
C PHE A 17 37.70 2.60 -13.64
N SER A 18 37.32 1.35 -13.39
CA SER A 18 35.96 0.85 -13.63
C SER A 18 35.01 1.57 -12.68
N ALA A 19 34.22 2.51 -13.18
CA ALA A 19 33.14 3.11 -12.40
C ALA A 19 32.13 2.02 -12.00
N PRO A 20 31.70 1.95 -10.73
CA PRO A 20 30.63 1.04 -10.34
C PRO A 20 29.34 1.44 -11.05
N HIS A 21 28.75 0.51 -11.79
CA HIS A 21 27.39 0.67 -12.30
C HIS A 21 26.43 0.70 -11.12
N VAL A 22 25.96 1.90 -10.79
CA VAL A 22 24.83 2.12 -9.88
C VAL A 22 23.59 1.57 -10.58
N PHE A 23 23.20 0.34 -10.26
CA PHE A 23 21.87 -0.18 -10.59
C PHE A 23 20.84 0.44 -9.65
N ALA A 24 20.41 1.66 -9.95
CA ALA A 24 19.21 2.22 -9.34
C ALA A 24 17.99 1.80 -10.17
N ASN A 25 17.16 0.91 -9.61
CA ASN A 25 15.69 1.00 -9.69
C ASN A 25 15.05 -0.16 -8.91
N GLU A 26 15.11 -0.09 -7.58
CA GLU A 26 13.94 -0.56 -6.84
C GLU A 26 12.81 0.42 -7.15
N LEU A 27 11.95 0.04 -8.10
CA LEU A 27 10.69 0.74 -8.34
C LEU A 27 9.92 0.74 -7.02
N SER A 28 9.89 1.90 -6.36
CA SER A 28 9.02 2.12 -5.21
C SER A 28 7.60 1.65 -5.58
N PRO A 29 6.88 0.98 -4.66
CA PRO A 29 5.54 0.51 -4.98
C PRO A 29 4.70 1.69 -5.46
N ILE A 30 4.14 1.57 -6.68
CA ILE A 30 3.37 2.63 -7.34
C ILE A 30 2.22 3.13 -6.43
N ILE A 31 1.71 2.26 -5.56
CA ILE A 31 0.66 2.57 -4.58
C ILE A 31 1.20 2.31 -3.17
N THR A 32 1.28 3.36 -2.37
CA THR A 32 1.70 3.27 -0.96
C THR A 32 0.53 2.95 -0.02
N LYS A 33 0.83 2.52 1.22
CA LYS A 33 -0.21 2.36 2.26
C LYS A 33 -1.00 3.66 2.50
N LYS A 34 -0.33 4.81 2.45
CA LYS A 34 -0.96 6.14 2.57
C LYS A 34 -1.94 6.40 1.43
N ASP A 35 -1.59 6.01 0.20
CA ASP A 35 -2.48 6.17 -0.95
C ASP A 35 -3.76 5.35 -0.80
N ILE A 36 -3.64 4.13 -0.28
CA ILE A 36 -4.79 3.25 -0.02
C ILE A 36 -5.70 3.81 1.08
N VAL A 37 -5.13 4.25 2.19
CA VAL A 37 -5.90 4.89 3.28
C VAL A 37 -6.58 6.18 2.79
N SER A 38 -5.86 7.01 2.03
CA SER A 38 -6.41 8.22 1.41
C SER A 38 -7.55 7.90 0.43
N ALA A 39 -7.37 6.86 -0.38
CA ALA A 39 -8.38 6.37 -1.32
C ALA A 39 -9.63 5.88 -0.60
N LEU A 40 -9.50 5.18 0.53
CA LEU A 40 -10.64 4.80 1.38
C LEU A 40 -11.40 6.04 1.85
N PHE A 41 -10.72 7.02 2.45
CA PHE A 41 -11.38 8.23 2.96
C PHE A 41 -12.08 9.05 1.87
N ARG A 42 -11.51 9.11 0.66
CA ARG A 42 -12.14 9.78 -0.49
C ARG A 42 -13.38 9.07 -1.03
N ASN A 43 -13.59 7.81 -0.64
CA ASN A 43 -14.73 7.00 -1.06
C ASN A 43 -15.55 6.53 0.15
N SER A 44 -15.49 7.29 1.25
CA SER A 44 -16.28 7.01 2.45
C SER A 44 -17.78 7.06 2.19
N ASP A 45 -18.22 7.79 1.16
CA ASP A 45 -19.61 7.97 0.76
C ASP A 45 -20.19 6.78 -0.04
N VAL A 46 -19.39 5.76 -0.36
CA VAL A 46 -19.87 4.56 -1.05
C VAL A 46 -20.87 3.82 -0.17
N LEU A 47 -22.08 3.58 -0.69
CA LEU A 47 -23.13 2.88 0.04
C LEU A 47 -22.79 1.40 0.24
N LEU A 48 -22.98 0.88 1.44
CA LEU A 48 -22.72 -0.53 1.79
C LEU A 48 -23.54 -1.49 0.93
N LYS A 49 -24.82 -1.17 0.66
CA LYS A 49 -25.69 -1.98 -0.21
C LYS A 49 -25.16 -2.19 -1.64
N ASN A 50 -24.20 -1.39 -2.08
CA ASN A 50 -23.58 -1.51 -3.40
C ASN A 50 -22.30 -2.36 -3.38
N GLY A 51 -21.78 -2.71 -2.20
CA GLY A 51 -20.55 -3.49 -2.02
C GLY A 51 -20.83 -4.98 -1.87
N ALA A 52 -19.88 -5.81 -2.32
CA ALA A 52 -19.96 -7.25 -2.13
C ALA A 52 -19.77 -7.63 -0.65
N TYR A 53 -20.60 -8.54 -0.15
CA TYR A 53 -20.61 -8.97 1.26
C TYR A 53 -20.78 -7.82 2.27
N CYS A 54 -21.29 -6.67 1.81
CA CYS A 54 -21.53 -5.49 2.63
C CYS A 54 -23.02 -5.32 3.00
N ASP A 55 -23.88 -6.27 2.62
CA ASP A 55 -25.29 -6.18 2.95
C ASP A 55 -25.53 -6.49 4.43
N ASN A 56 -26.23 -5.59 5.11
CA ASN A 56 -26.48 -5.63 6.57
C ASN A 56 -25.22 -5.77 7.44
N VAL A 57 -24.03 -5.45 6.93
CA VAL A 57 -22.82 -5.34 7.75
C VAL A 57 -22.71 -3.93 8.32
N GLY A 58 -22.30 -3.82 9.56
CA GLY A 58 -22.27 -2.56 10.28
C GLY A 58 -21.91 -2.81 11.74
N THR A 59 -21.25 -1.85 12.36
CA THR A 59 -21.15 -1.82 13.82
C THR A 59 -22.46 -1.39 14.46
N THR A 60 -23.30 -0.69 13.70
CA THR A 60 -24.67 -0.34 14.07
C THR A 60 -25.63 -0.55 12.91
N LYS A 61 -26.92 -0.70 13.21
CA LYS A 61 -27.99 -0.79 12.20
C LYS A 61 -28.17 0.46 11.33
N ASN A 62 -27.52 1.57 11.70
CA ASN A 62 -27.62 2.85 11.01
C ASN A 62 -26.45 3.09 10.05
N ASP A 63 -25.47 2.18 10.00
CA ASP A 63 -24.33 2.31 9.11
C ASP A 63 -24.83 2.14 7.66
N GLN A 64 -24.64 3.15 6.81
CA GLN A 64 -25.12 3.14 5.42
C GLN A 64 -23.98 3.15 4.41
N THR A 65 -22.82 3.63 4.83
CA THR A 65 -21.67 3.88 3.96
C THR A 65 -20.43 3.12 4.42
N ILE A 66 -19.46 2.96 3.52
CA ILE A 66 -18.13 2.44 3.85
C ILE A 66 -17.48 3.29 4.95
N GLY A 67 -17.73 4.60 4.96
CA GLY A 67 -17.30 5.51 5.99
C GLY A 67 -17.85 5.14 7.37
N ASP A 68 -19.16 4.92 7.47
CA ASP A 68 -19.83 4.56 8.73
C ASP A 68 -19.28 3.23 9.28
N TYR A 69 -19.24 2.22 8.42
CA TYR A 69 -18.73 0.89 8.75
C TYR A 69 -17.28 0.93 9.25
N MET A 70 -16.39 1.65 8.55
CA MET A 70 -14.99 1.78 8.97
C MET A 70 -14.83 2.62 10.24
N ALA A 71 -15.64 3.67 10.43
CA ALA A 71 -15.62 4.49 11.63
C ALA A 71 -16.01 3.69 12.86
N GLY A 72 -17.01 2.82 12.73
CA GLY A 72 -17.42 1.86 13.75
C GLY A 72 -16.25 1.07 14.32
N PHE A 73 -15.47 0.41 13.47
CA PHE A 73 -14.28 -0.34 13.93
C PHE A 73 -13.14 0.56 14.37
N TRP A 74 -13.02 1.78 13.83
CA TRP A 74 -12.00 2.73 14.27
C TRP A 74 -12.20 3.17 15.72
N THR A 75 -13.43 3.14 16.23
CA THR A 75 -13.73 3.51 17.62
C THR A 75 -12.95 2.66 18.64
N TYR A 76 -12.60 1.42 18.30
CA TYR A 76 -11.77 0.58 19.17
C TYR A 76 -10.36 1.14 19.37
N HIS A 77 -9.83 1.99 18.47
CA HIS A 77 -8.57 2.69 18.72
C HIS A 77 -8.68 3.81 19.76
N ALA A 78 -9.90 4.21 20.15
CA ALA A 78 -10.13 5.17 21.23
C ALA A 78 -10.20 4.50 22.62
N THR A 79 -10.13 3.16 22.70
CA THR A 79 -10.10 2.45 23.98
C THR A 79 -8.71 2.54 24.64
N LYS A 80 -8.68 2.54 25.98
CA LYS A 80 -7.42 2.51 26.75
C LYS A 80 -6.89 1.09 26.99
N THR A 81 -7.65 0.07 26.59
CA THR A 81 -7.31 -1.35 26.73
C THR A 81 -7.25 -2.03 25.36
N GLY A 82 -6.68 -3.23 25.33
CA GLY A 82 -6.47 -4.01 24.12
C GLY A 82 -5.33 -3.50 23.26
N LYS A 83 -5.02 -4.27 22.22
CA LYS A 83 -4.12 -3.90 21.12
C LYS A 83 -4.94 -3.77 19.86
N ASN A 84 -4.89 -2.59 19.25
CA ASN A 84 -5.54 -2.33 17.98
C ASN A 84 -4.47 -1.94 16.96
N TRP A 85 -4.59 -2.43 15.73
CA TRP A 85 -3.70 -2.02 14.64
C TRP A 85 -4.43 -2.07 13.31
N ILE A 86 -3.85 -1.38 12.33
CA ILE A 86 -4.37 -1.34 10.97
C ILE A 86 -3.37 -2.05 10.07
N GLU A 87 -3.85 -3.04 9.32
CA GLU A 87 -3.09 -3.66 8.25
C GLU A 87 -3.58 -3.12 6.91
N VAL A 88 -2.61 -2.74 6.06
CA VAL A 88 -2.86 -2.31 4.69
C VAL A 88 -2.01 -3.15 3.77
N THR A 89 -2.66 -3.88 2.87
CA THR A 89 -2.01 -4.73 1.87
C THR A 89 -2.46 -4.36 0.45
N THR A 90 -1.59 -4.67 -0.51
CA THR A 90 -1.81 -4.38 -1.92
C THR A 90 -1.33 -5.55 -2.74
N GLN A 91 -2.16 -6.05 -3.64
CA GLN A 91 -1.81 -7.12 -4.56
C GLN A 91 -2.05 -6.65 -6.01
N LYS A 92 -1.02 -6.75 -6.86
CA LYS A 92 -1.19 -6.49 -8.29
C LYS A 92 -2.08 -7.57 -8.90
N LEU A 93 -3.11 -7.18 -9.63
CA LEU A 93 -3.99 -8.11 -10.32
C LEU A 93 -3.35 -8.49 -11.66
N SER A 94 -3.10 -9.80 -11.85
CA SER A 94 -2.40 -10.37 -13.01
C SER A 94 -3.23 -10.39 -14.30
N SER A 95 -4.45 -9.86 -14.27
CA SER A 95 -5.39 -9.93 -15.38
C SER A 95 -5.94 -8.55 -15.66
N GLU A 96 -5.38 -7.90 -16.65
CA GLU A 96 -6.13 -7.24 -17.72
C GLU A 96 -5.11 -6.99 -18.84
N LYS A 97 -5.48 -7.22 -20.10
CA LYS A 97 -4.74 -6.73 -21.29
C LYS A 97 -4.74 -5.19 -21.37
N SER A 98 -4.78 -4.54 -20.22
CA SER A 98 -4.85 -3.12 -20.02
C SER A 98 -3.46 -2.65 -19.60
N THR A 99 -2.94 -1.67 -20.31
CA THR A 99 -1.70 -0.96 -20.00
C THR A 99 -1.80 -0.16 -18.68
N THR A 100 -2.98 -0.10 -18.05
CA THR A 100 -3.16 0.47 -16.71
C THR A 100 -3.18 -0.65 -15.67
N GLY A 101 -2.12 -0.71 -14.84
CA GLY A 101 -2.01 -1.68 -13.76
C GLY A 101 -3.14 -1.49 -12.74
N MET A 102 -3.87 -2.56 -12.44
CA MET A 102 -4.90 -2.59 -11.40
C MET A 102 -4.42 -3.41 -10.20
N TYR A 103 -4.79 -2.98 -9.01
CA TYR A 103 -4.39 -3.57 -7.74
C TYR A 103 -5.62 -3.82 -6.88
N LEU A 104 -5.61 -4.91 -6.14
CA LEU A 104 -6.52 -5.14 -5.03
C LEU A 104 -5.87 -4.58 -3.77
N ALA A 105 -6.47 -3.54 -3.21
CA ALA A 105 -6.10 -2.97 -1.92
C ALA A 105 -7.00 -3.57 -0.84
N LYS A 106 -6.44 -3.87 0.33
CA LYS A 106 -7.19 -4.31 1.52
C LYS A 106 -6.76 -3.47 2.72
N ILE A 107 -7.74 -3.03 3.49
CA ILE A 107 -7.55 -2.33 4.77
C ILE A 107 -8.31 -3.13 5.82
N THR A 108 -7.61 -3.58 6.85
CA THR A 108 -8.19 -4.35 7.96
C THR A 108 -7.83 -3.68 9.27
N ILE A 109 -8.82 -3.46 10.12
CA ILE A 109 -8.66 -3.05 11.51
C ILE A 109 -8.71 -4.33 12.33
N PHE A 110 -7.66 -4.53 13.11
CA PHE A 110 -7.55 -5.65 14.03
C PHE A 110 -7.70 -5.19 15.46
N ARG A 111 -8.26 -6.08 16.28
CA ARG A 111 -8.37 -5.93 17.72
C ARG A 111 -7.98 -7.21 18.43
N LYS A 112 -7.19 -7.05 19.50
CA LYS A 112 -6.84 -8.10 20.44
C LYS A 112 -6.98 -7.62 21.88
N ASP A 113 -7.95 -8.12 22.63
CA ASP A 113 -8.20 -7.79 24.04
C ASP A 113 -8.83 -8.97 24.78
N GLY A 114 -8.06 -9.66 25.63
CA GLY A 114 -8.51 -10.91 26.26
C GLY A 114 -8.87 -11.99 25.24
N GLU A 115 -10.13 -12.41 25.23
CA GLU A 115 -10.69 -13.39 24.28
C GLU A 115 -11.06 -12.77 22.93
N GLU A 116 -11.15 -11.43 22.84
CA GLU A 116 -11.41 -10.75 21.57
C GLU A 116 -10.17 -10.85 20.67
N ASN A 117 -10.33 -11.46 19.50
CA ASN A 117 -9.30 -11.56 18.47
C ASN A 117 -9.94 -11.58 17.08
N TRP A 118 -10.14 -10.40 16.49
CA TRP A 118 -10.82 -10.26 15.20
C TRP A 118 -10.12 -9.25 14.29
N GLY A 119 -10.44 -9.32 12.99
CA GLY A 119 -9.92 -8.42 11.97
C GLY A 119 -10.96 -8.17 10.88
N TRP A 120 -11.45 -6.93 10.80
CA TRP A 120 -12.53 -6.55 9.89
C TRP A 120 -12.17 -5.29 9.10
N GLY A 121 -12.80 -5.11 7.94
CA GLY A 121 -12.49 -3.99 7.08
C GLY A 121 -13.02 -4.20 5.66
N VAL A 122 -12.31 -3.64 4.69
CA VAL A 122 -12.74 -3.60 3.29
C VAL A 122 -11.60 -3.89 2.32
N SER A 123 -11.95 -4.37 1.13
CA SER A 123 -11.07 -4.39 -0.03
C SER A 123 -11.72 -3.68 -1.22
N PHE A 124 -10.90 -3.15 -2.11
CA PHE A 124 -11.34 -2.48 -3.33
C PHE A 124 -10.22 -2.46 -4.38
N LYS A 125 -10.60 -2.29 -5.65
CA LYS A 125 -9.67 -2.17 -6.77
C LYS A 125 -9.26 -0.71 -6.97
N ILE A 126 -7.96 -0.49 -7.16
CA ILE A 126 -7.33 0.81 -7.37
C ILE A 126 -6.32 0.72 -8.52
N ASP A 127 -6.25 1.76 -9.37
CA ASP A 127 -5.31 1.82 -10.50
C ASP A 127 -4.00 2.57 -10.14
N ASN A 128 -3.05 2.59 -11.08
CA ASN A 128 -1.80 3.35 -10.97
C ASN A 128 -1.99 4.86 -10.71
N ASN A 129 -3.13 5.43 -11.11
CA ASN A 129 -3.47 6.83 -10.88
C ASN A 129 -4.18 7.05 -9.54
N LYS A 130 -4.23 6.03 -8.68
CA LYS A 130 -4.87 6.04 -7.36
C LYS A 130 -6.39 6.26 -7.45
N LYS A 131 -6.99 5.94 -8.60
CA LYS A 131 -8.43 5.99 -8.81
C LYS A 131 -9.05 4.66 -8.39
N VAL A 132 -10.07 4.73 -7.55
CA VAL A 132 -10.81 3.56 -7.06
C VAL A 132 -11.93 3.20 -8.02
N ARG A 133 -12.07 1.90 -8.31
CA ARG A 133 -13.26 1.34 -8.96
C ARG A 133 -14.35 1.17 -7.87
N ARG A 134 -15.25 2.13 -7.73
CA ARG A 134 -16.18 2.26 -6.59
C ARG A 134 -17.19 1.12 -6.45
N ASP A 135 -17.48 0.40 -7.52
CA ASP A 135 -18.31 -0.82 -7.55
C ASP A 135 -17.55 -2.08 -7.11
N SER A 136 -16.25 -1.98 -6.81
CA SER A 136 -15.42 -3.12 -6.39
C SER A 136 -15.22 -3.25 -4.88
N PHE A 137 -15.88 -2.39 -4.08
CA PHE A 137 -15.80 -2.49 -2.62
C PHE A 137 -16.38 -3.83 -2.14
N THR A 138 -15.63 -4.46 -1.24
CA THR A 138 -16.00 -5.73 -0.62
C THR A 138 -15.73 -5.65 0.87
N CYS A 139 -16.68 -6.04 1.71
CA CYS A 139 -16.49 -6.11 3.15
C CYS A 139 -15.86 -7.46 3.51
N THR A 140 -14.87 -7.46 4.40
CA THR A 140 -14.05 -8.66 4.70
C THR A 140 -14.33 -9.25 6.08
N GLY A 141 -15.44 -8.85 6.71
CA GLY A 141 -15.81 -9.18 8.08
C GLY A 141 -17.25 -8.80 8.37
N GLY A 142 -17.84 -9.41 9.40
CA GLY A 142 -19.20 -9.11 9.84
C GLY A 142 -19.19 -8.23 11.08
N GLY A 143 -20.18 -7.36 11.20
CA GLY A 143 -20.69 -6.96 12.52
C GLY A 143 -21.48 -8.11 13.12
#